data_AF-A0A940JGF8-F1
#
_entry.id   AF-A0A940JGF8-F1
#
_cell.length_a   1.000
_cell.length_b   1.000
_cell.length_c   1.000
_cell.angle_alpha   90.00
_cell.angle_beta   90.00
_cell.angle_gamma   90.00
#
_symmetry.space_group_name_H-M   'P 1'
#
loop_
_entity.id
_entity.type
_entity.pdbx_description
1 polymer ?
#
loop_
_entity_poly.entity_id
_entity_poly.type
_entity_poly.pdbx_seq_one_letter_code
_entity_poly.pdbx_strand_id
1 'polypeptide(L)' 'MKLSVVIITFNEERNIGRCIDSVKKVADEIIVLDSISSDNTVAIAES' A
#
# COMPACT_ATOMS: atom_id res chain seq x y z
N MET A 1 15.92 -14.90 -3.11
CA MET A 1 15.61 -14.24 -1.83
C MET A 1 14.17 -13.76 -1.93
N LYS A 2 13.35 -13.90 -0.88
CA LYS A 2 11.97 -13.38 -0.89
C LYS A 2 11.93 -12.03 -0.17
N LEU A 3 11.26 -11.03 -0.74
CA LEU A 3 11.14 -9.69 -0.18
C LEU A 3 9.68 -9.39 0.16
N SER A 4 9.41 -9.15 1.45
CA SER A 4 8.13 -8.62 1.92
C SER A 4 8.25 -7.11 2.12
N VAL A 5 7.26 -6.36 1.64
CA VAL A 5 7.15 -4.91 1.83
C VAL A 5 5.94 -4.61 2.71
N VAL A 6 6.17 -3.89 3.80
CA VAL A 6 5.12 -3.41 4.70
C VAL A 6 4.92 -1.91 4.47
N ILE A 7 3.68 -1.50 4.20
CA ILE A 7 3.30 -0.11 4.00
C ILE A 7 2.31 0.26 5.10
N ILE A 8 2.69 1.20 5.96
CA ILE A 8 1.79 1.77 6.98
C ILE A 8 1.23 3.06 6.41
N THR A 9 -0.09 3.24 6.46
CA THR A 9 -0.80 4.34 5.77
C THR A 9 -1.78 5.05 6.68
N PHE A 10 -2.07 6.32 6.36
CA PHE A 10 -3.12 7.14 6.96
C PHE A 10 -3.46 8.31 6.03
N ASN A 11 -4.67 8.32 5.46
CA ASN A 11 -5.14 9.31 4.49
C ASN A 11 -4.19 9.56 3.31
N GLU A 12 -3.77 8.47 2.66
CA GLU A 12 -2.83 8.41 1.55
C GLU A 12 -3.51 8.14 0.19
N GLU A 13 -4.79 8.50 -0.01
CA GLU A 13 -5.52 8.22 -1.25
C GLU A 13 -4.81 8.75 -2.51
N ARG A 14 -4.04 9.83 -2.37
CA ARG A 14 -3.31 10.47 -3.48
C ARG A 14 -2.05 9.69 -3.89
N ASN A 15 -1.51 8.85 -3.01
CA ASN A 15 -0.18 8.25 -3.19
C ASN A 15 -0.16 6.72 -3.04
N ILE A 16 -1.13 6.11 -2.36
CA ILE A 16 -1.05 4.68 -2.02
C ILE A 16 -1.00 3.78 -3.26
N GLY A 17 -1.81 4.06 -4.30
CA GLY A 17 -1.78 3.30 -5.55
C GLY A 17 -0.41 3.33 -6.24
N ARG A 18 0.15 4.54 -6.44
CA ARG A 18 1.49 4.69 -7.04
C ARG A 18 2.60 4.09 -6.17
N CYS A 19 2.44 4.09 -4.84
CA CYS A 19 3.39 3.49 -3.91
C CYS A 19 3.41 1.97 -4.08
N ILE A 20 2.23 1.33 -4.04
CA ILE A 20 2.08 -0.10 -4.27
C ILE A 20 2.65 -0.50 -5.64
N ASP A 21 2.31 0.24 -6.70
CA ASP A 21 2.79 -0.05 -8.05
C ASP A 21 4.32 0.06 -8.19
N SER A 22 4.96 0.94 -7.42
CA SER A 22 6.41 1.09 -7.44
C SER A 22 7.14 -0.12 -6.86
N VAL A 23 6.56 -0.78 -5.85
CA VAL A 23 7.19 -1.91 -5.14
C VAL A 23 6.75 -3.27 -5.68
N LYS A 24 5.63 -3.35 -6.41
CA LYS A 24 5.13 -4.58 -7.06
C LYS A 24 6.18 -5.32 -7.92
N LYS A 25 7.17 -4.60 -8.48
CA LYS A 25 8.21 -5.20 -9.34
C LYS A 25 9.32 -5.92 -8.58
N VAL A 26 9.45 -5.67 -7.28
CA VAL A 26 10.55 -6.19 -6.46
C VAL A 26 10.09 -6.96 -5.22
N ALA A 27 8.83 -6.81 -4.82
CA ALA A 27 8.25 -7.48 -3.67
C ALA A 27 7.54 -8.78 -4.07
N ASP A 28 7.77 -9.85 -3.32
CA ASP A 28 7.00 -11.09 -3.40
C ASP A 28 5.70 -11.01 -2.59
N GLU A 29 5.67 -10.15 -1.57
CA GLU A 29 4.53 -9.94 -0.67
C GLU A 29 4.43 -8.44 -0.32
N ILE A 30 3.21 -7.90 -0.35
CA ILE A 30 2.92 -6.52 0.05
C ILE A 30 1.84 -6.56 1.12
N ILE A 31 2.15 -6.04 2.31
CA ILE A 31 1.23 -5.93 3.45
C ILE A 31 0.94 -4.46 3.66
N VAL A 32 -0.33 -4.07 3.53
CA VAL A 32 -0.78 -2.70 3.83
C VAL A 32 -1.46 -2.69 5.20
N LEU A 33 -0.95 -1.87 6.11
CA LEU A 33 -1.54 -1.59 7.41
C LEU A 33 -2.12 -0.18 7.39
N ASP A 34 -3.45 -0.08 7.37
CA ASP A 34 -4.15 1.20 7.45
C ASP A 34 -4.33 1.64 8.90
N SER A 35 -4.09 2.93 9.17
CA SER A 35 -4.24 3.54 10.50
C SER A 35 -5.61 4.21 10.66
N ILE A 36 -6.66 3.58 10.14
CA ILE A 36 -8.06 4.07 10.19
C ILE A 36 -8.21 5.35 9.36
N SER A 37 -7.88 5.27 8.07
CA SER A 37 -8.08 6.36 7.12
C SER A 37 -9.57 6.69 6.97
N SER A 38 -9.85 7.97 6.73
CA SER A 38 -11.21 8.51 6.49
C SER A 38 -11.46 8.85 5.02
N ASP A 39 -10.49 8.57 4.16
CA ASP A 39 -10.50 8.83 2.72
C ASP A 39 -10.52 7.50 1.93
N ASN A 40 -10.24 7.55 0.62
CA ASN A 40 -10.27 6.34 -0.22
C ASN A 40 -9.00 5.47 -0.13
N THR A 41 -8.11 5.67 0.86
CA THR A 41 -6.84 4.93 0.97
C THR A 41 -7.04 3.42 0.91
N VAL A 42 -7.98 2.88 1.71
CA VAL A 42 -8.23 1.43 1.78
C VAL A 42 -8.76 0.91 0.44
N ALA A 43 -9.74 1.60 -0.15
CA ALA A 43 -10.33 1.20 -1.43
C ALA A 43 -9.29 1.17 -2.57
N ILE A 44 -8.31 2.09 -2.56
CA ILE A 44 -7.22 2.11 -3.56
C ILE A 44 -6.18 1.03 -3.24
N ALA A 45 -5.94 0.71 -1.98
CA ALA A 45 -5.00 -0.36 -1.60
C ALA A 45 -5.52 -1.77 -1.95
N GLU A 46 -6.84 -1.96 -2.01
CA GLU A 46 -7.50 -3.23 -2.35
C GLU A 46 -7.73 -3.44 -3.86
N SER A 47 -7.42 -2.45 -4.72
CA SER A 47 -7.68 -2.46 -6.17
C SER A 47 -6.63 -3.17 -7.03
#